data_AF-A0A6J1BGC3-F1
#
_entry.id   AF-A0A6J1BGC3-F1
#
_cell.length_a   1.000
_cell.length_b   1.000
_cell.length_c   1.000
_cell.angle_alpha   90.00
_cell.angle_beta   90.00
_cell.angle_gamma   90.00
#
_symmetry.space_group_name_H-M   'P 1'
#
loop_
_entity.id
_entity.type
_entity.pdbx_description
1 polymer ?
#
loop_
_entity_poly.entity_id
_entity_poly.type
_entity_poly.pdbx_seq_one_letter_code
_entity_poly.pdbx_strand_id
1 'polypeptide(L)'
;MQEEGLEVLTARTADHYGALIHHLSLIRNKRCLMAYVYNRADIIRDLAWKVGLLHELPREIQEKFSDSEEQYFKDHSKSLKSYMSQLSLNVNVDMVPPKDPYIKVRVLEDLGSGIILSDKSANFARHSMHFLKRTDAEQYIARGLMEELTS
;
A
#
# COMPACT_ATOMS: atom_id res chain seq x y z
N MET A 1 -44.60 -31.22 -39.91
CA MET A 1 -45.06 -29.82 -39.76
C MET A 1 -45.24 -29.38 -38.30
N GLN A 2 -46.04 -30.06 -37.46
CA GLN A 2 -46.25 -29.59 -36.08
C GLN A 2 -45.08 -29.90 -35.13
N GLU A 3 -44.35 -31.00 -35.36
CA GLU A 3 -43.12 -31.34 -34.62
C GLU A 3 -41.93 -30.44 -34.99
N GLU A 4 -41.74 -30.13 -36.28
CA GLU A 4 -40.66 -29.22 -36.75
C GLU A 4 -40.80 -27.81 -36.16
N GLY A 5 -42.03 -27.31 -35.97
CA GLY A 5 -42.28 -26.04 -35.29
C GLY A 5 -41.92 -26.05 -33.80
N LEU A 6 -42.09 -27.20 -33.14
CA LEU A 6 -41.75 -27.38 -31.73
C LEU A 6 -40.23 -27.47 -31.55
N GLU A 7 -39.51 -28.13 -32.46
CA GLU A 7 -38.04 -28.19 -32.46
C GLU A 7 -37.40 -26.82 -32.69
N VAL A 8 -37.93 -26.00 -33.61
CA VAL A 8 -37.42 -24.63 -33.88
C VAL A 8 -37.65 -23.69 -32.69
N LEU A 9 -38.79 -23.79 -32.00
CA LEU A 9 -39.03 -23.02 -30.78
C LEU A 9 -38.15 -23.48 -29.62
N THR A 10 -37.90 -24.79 -29.51
CA THR A 10 -36.99 -25.37 -28.51
C THR A 10 -35.56 -24.94 -28.77
N ALA A 11 -35.11 -24.89 -30.03
CA ALA A 11 -33.80 -24.40 -30.43
C ALA A 11 -33.62 -22.90 -30.10
N ARG A 12 -34.60 -22.04 -30.45
CA ARG A 12 -34.58 -20.61 -30.10
C ARG A 12 -34.55 -20.38 -28.58
N THR A 13 -35.24 -21.24 -27.84
CA THR A 13 -35.27 -21.21 -26.38
C THR A 13 -33.92 -21.64 -25.80
N ALA A 14 -33.28 -22.67 -26.38
CA ALA A 14 -31.95 -23.13 -26.00
C ALA A 14 -30.86 -22.08 -26.28
N ASP A 15 -30.91 -21.41 -27.43
CA ASP A 15 -30.00 -20.32 -27.78
C ASP A 15 -30.12 -19.14 -26.81
N HIS A 16 -31.35 -18.79 -26.42
CA HIS A 16 -31.60 -17.75 -25.44
C HIS A 16 -31.00 -18.09 -24.06
N TYR A 17 -31.21 -19.32 -23.59
CA TYR A 17 -30.60 -19.77 -22.32
C TYR A 17 -29.08 -19.87 -22.42
N GLY A 18 -28.53 -20.29 -23.56
CA GLY A 18 -27.08 -20.28 -23.81
C GLY A 18 -26.50 -18.87 -23.70
N ALA A 19 -27.10 -17.89 -24.38
CA ALA A 19 -26.70 -16.49 -24.30
C ALA A 19 -26.79 -15.94 -22.87
N LEU A 20 -27.86 -16.27 -22.14
CA LEU A 20 -28.04 -15.88 -20.74
C LEU A 20 -26.95 -16.46 -19.83
N ILE A 21 -26.63 -17.74 -19.96
CA ILE A 21 -25.59 -18.41 -19.17
C ILE A 21 -24.21 -17.79 -19.47
N HIS A 22 -23.89 -17.53 -20.73
CA HIS A 22 -22.65 -16.84 -21.12
C HIS A 22 -22.58 -15.44 -20.52
N HIS A 23 -23.67 -14.67 -20.61
CA HIS A 23 -23.74 -13.33 -20.06
C HIS A 23 -23.54 -13.32 -18.53
N LEU A 24 -24.23 -14.20 -17.81
CA LEU A 24 -24.10 -14.33 -16.36
C LEU A 24 -22.69 -14.79 -15.96
N SER A 25 -22.08 -15.69 -16.72
CA SER A 25 -20.71 -16.16 -16.49
C SER A 25 -19.70 -15.02 -16.66
N LEU A 26 -19.86 -14.18 -17.69
CA LEU A 26 -19.02 -12.99 -17.89
C LEU A 26 -19.18 -11.97 -16.74
N ILE A 27 -20.40 -11.73 -16.29
CA ILE A 27 -20.66 -10.84 -15.14
C ILE A 27 -20.00 -11.39 -13.87
N ARG A 28 -20.10 -12.70 -13.64
CA ARG A 28 -19.44 -13.36 -12.50
C ARG A 28 -17.93 -13.16 -12.55
N ASN A 29 -17.31 -13.44 -13.69
CA ASN A 29 -15.87 -13.28 -13.87
C ASN A 29 -15.43 -11.82 -13.69
N LYS A 30 -16.17 -10.87 -14.27
CA LYS A 30 -15.92 -9.44 -14.08
C LYS A 30 -15.96 -9.05 -12.60
N ARG A 31 -16.97 -9.51 -11.85
CA ARG A 31 -17.10 -9.23 -10.41
C ARG A 31 -15.94 -9.82 -9.60
N CYS A 32 -15.56 -11.07 -9.85
CA CYS A 32 -14.45 -11.71 -9.16
C CYS A 32 -13.12 -10.98 -9.43
N LEU A 33 -12.85 -10.60 -10.68
CA LEU A 33 -11.66 -9.84 -11.05
C LEU A 33 -11.65 -8.44 -10.43
N MET A 34 -12.79 -7.74 -10.46
CA MET A 34 -12.92 -6.43 -9.81
C MET A 34 -12.70 -6.53 -8.30
N ALA A 35 -13.24 -7.55 -7.64
CA ALA A 35 -13.03 -7.77 -6.21
C ALA A 35 -11.54 -8.00 -5.88
N TYR A 36 -10.85 -8.81 -6.68
CA TYR A 36 -9.42 -9.05 -6.52
C TYR A 36 -8.59 -7.77 -6.69
N VAL A 37 -8.82 -7.03 -7.79
CA VAL A 37 -8.09 -5.78 -8.07
C VAL A 37 -8.39 -4.73 -7.00
N TYR A 38 -9.63 -4.61 -6.57
CA TYR A 38 -10.02 -3.69 -5.50
C TYR A 38 -9.33 -4.03 -4.18
N ASN A 39 -9.35 -5.30 -3.78
CA ASN A 39 -8.68 -5.74 -2.56
C ASN A 39 -7.16 -5.50 -2.62
N ARG A 40 -6.54 -5.74 -3.78
CA ARG A 40 -5.12 -5.41 -3.99
C ARG A 40 -4.85 -3.91 -3.87
N ALA A 41 -5.69 -3.08 -4.49
CA ALA A 41 -5.56 -1.62 -4.40
C ALA A 41 -5.71 -1.11 -2.96
N ASP A 42 -6.56 -1.75 -2.16
CA ASP A 42 -6.73 -1.42 -0.73
C ASP A 42 -5.47 -1.73 0.08
N ILE A 43 -4.89 -2.92 -0.12
CA ILE A 43 -3.62 -3.30 0.51
C ILE A 43 -2.49 -2.33 0.12
N ILE A 44 -2.42 -1.93 -1.15
CA ILE A 44 -1.40 -0.97 -1.63
C ILE A 44 -1.61 0.41 -1.00
N ARG A 45 -2.86 0.83 -0.81
CA ARG A 45 -3.18 2.10 -0.13
C ARG A 45 -2.75 2.07 1.32
N ASP A 46 -3.07 0.99 2.03
CA ASP A 46 -2.66 0.78 3.43
C ASP A 46 -1.13 0.74 3.57
N LEU A 47 -0.45 0.14 2.60
CA LEU A 47 1.01 0.12 2.58
C LEU A 47 1.61 1.54 2.50
N ALA A 48 1.00 2.42 1.69
CA ALA A 48 1.44 3.82 1.58
C ALA A 48 1.37 4.57 2.93
N TRP A 49 0.37 4.24 3.76
CA TRP A 49 0.22 4.80 5.10
C TRP A 49 1.17 4.19 6.14
N LYS A 50 1.58 2.92 5.97
CA LYS A 50 2.47 2.23 6.93
C LYS A 50 3.95 2.50 6.70
N VAL A 51 4.41 2.38 5.45
CA VAL A 51 5.84 2.52 5.08
C VAL A 51 6.22 3.99 4.88
N GLY A 52 5.22 4.83 4.65
CA GLY A 52 5.40 6.25 4.40
C GLY A 52 5.29 6.59 2.92
N LEU A 53 5.10 7.88 2.62
CA LEU A 53 5.12 8.50 1.28
C LEU A 53 6.50 8.49 0.59
N LEU A 54 7.44 7.73 1.15
CA LEU A 54 8.80 7.62 0.65
C LEU A 54 8.85 6.70 -0.54
N HIS A 55 9.63 7.11 -1.52
CA HIS A 55 9.71 6.48 -2.84
C HIS A 55 10.41 5.11 -2.80
N GLU A 56 11.05 4.77 -1.68
CA GLU A 56 11.90 3.60 -1.54
C GLU A 56 11.16 2.49 -0.78
N LEU A 57 10.31 1.77 -1.52
CA LEU A 57 9.75 0.49 -1.04
C LEU A 57 10.87 -0.56 -0.99
N PRO A 58 10.89 -1.47 0.00
CA PRO A 58 11.77 -2.64 -0.01
C PRO A 58 11.66 -3.44 -1.32
N ARG A 59 12.77 -4.00 -1.80
CA ARG A 59 12.84 -4.71 -3.09
C ARG A 59 11.87 -5.90 -3.14
N GLU A 60 11.69 -6.57 -2.02
CA GLU A 60 10.80 -7.72 -1.85
C GLU A 60 9.33 -7.39 -2.10
N ILE A 61 8.95 -6.11 -1.90
CA ILE A 61 7.61 -5.61 -2.16
C ILE A 61 7.50 -5.14 -3.61
N GLN A 62 8.53 -4.46 -4.12
CA GLN A 62 8.57 -4.00 -5.51
C GLN A 62 8.45 -5.16 -6.50
N GLU A 63 9.10 -6.31 -6.22
CA GLU A 63 9.01 -7.51 -7.06
C GLU A 63 7.60 -8.11 -7.15
N LYS A 64 6.70 -7.79 -6.20
CA LYS A 64 5.32 -8.29 -6.18
C LYS A 64 4.33 -7.38 -6.90
N PHE A 65 4.77 -6.20 -7.32
CA PHE A 65 3.93 -5.21 -7.98
C PHE A 65 3.89 -5.48 -9.48
N SER A 66 2.72 -5.29 -10.07
CA SER A 66 2.60 -5.12 -11.51
C SER A 66 2.93 -3.67 -11.89
N ASP A 67 3.40 -3.43 -13.11
CA ASP A 67 3.68 -2.08 -13.64
C ASP A 67 2.52 -1.09 -13.42
N SER A 68 1.28 -1.57 -13.61
CA SER A 68 0.07 -0.78 -13.40
C SER A 68 -0.16 -0.39 -11.94
N GLU A 69 0.22 -1.25 -11.00
CA GLU A 69 0.10 -1.01 -9.56
C GLU A 69 1.18 -0.08 -9.05
N GLU A 70 2.39 -0.16 -9.62
CA GLU A 70 3.46 0.77 -9.32
C GLU A 70 3.09 2.19 -9.74
N GLN A 71 2.48 2.35 -10.94
CA GLN A 71 1.94 3.64 -11.38
C GLN A 71 0.83 4.13 -10.44
N TYR A 72 -0.11 3.26 -10.07
CA TYR A 72 -1.17 3.60 -9.12
C TYR A 72 -0.61 4.08 -7.77
N PHE A 73 0.41 3.40 -7.24
CA PHE A 73 1.06 3.78 -5.99
C PHE A 73 1.74 5.16 -6.10
N LYS A 74 2.42 5.44 -7.22
CA LYS A 74 3.04 6.74 -7.50
C LYS A 74 2.01 7.86 -7.56
N ASP A 75 0.90 7.64 -8.27
CA ASP A 75 -0.18 8.63 -8.41
C ASP A 75 -0.92 8.88 -7.10
N HIS A 76 -1.19 7.82 -6.33
CA HIS A 76 -1.77 7.94 -4.99
C HIS A 76 -0.84 8.73 -4.06
N SER A 77 0.45 8.40 -4.06
CA SER A 77 1.46 9.10 -3.26
C SER A 77 1.58 10.58 -3.63
N LYS A 78 1.52 10.91 -4.93
CA LYS A 78 1.52 12.29 -5.42
C LYS A 78 0.27 13.05 -4.96
N SER A 79 -0.89 12.44 -5.06
CA SER A 79 -2.17 13.03 -4.62
C SER A 79 -2.17 13.30 -3.12
N LEU A 80 -1.66 12.36 -2.34
CA LEU A 80 -1.57 12.50 -0.89
C LEU A 80 -0.55 13.59 -0.48
N LYS A 81 0.59 13.71 -1.17
CA LYS A 81 1.53 14.83 -0.98
C LYS A 81 0.90 16.19 -1.30
N SER A 82 0.11 16.27 -2.36
CA SER A 82 -0.64 17.49 -2.71
C SER A 82 -1.60 17.89 -1.58
N TYR A 83 -2.33 16.92 -1.03
CA TYR A 83 -3.24 17.14 0.09
C TYR A 83 -2.51 17.61 1.37
N MET A 84 -1.39 16.97 1.73
CA MET A 84 -0.57 17.39 2.87
C MET A 84 -0.03 18.81 2.71
N SER A 85 0.39 19.17 1.50
CA SER A 85 0.84 20.53 1.18
C SER A 85 -0.26 21.57 1.39
N GLN A 86 -1.48 21.27 0.96
CA GLN A 86 -2.64 22.16 1.16
C GLN A 86 -2.98 22.37 2.63
N LEU A 87 -2.87 21.32 3.45
CA LEU A 87 -3.13 21.40 4.89
C LEU A 87 -1.94 21.93 5.70
N SER A 88 -0.75 22.04 5.11
CA SER A 88 0.50 22.35 5.83
C SER A 88 0.75 21.42 7.03
N LEU A 89 0.27 20.18 6.97
CA LEU A 89 0.35 19.18 8.04
C LEU A 89 0.77 17.84 7.47
N ASN A 90 1.69 17.17 8.17
CA ASN A 90 2.03 15.79 7.88
C ASN A 90 1.01 14.86 8.56
N VAL A 91 0.16 14.22 7.77
CA VAL A 91 -0.89 13.30 8.25
C VAL A 91 -0.34 11.87 8.43
N ASN A 92 0.89 11.62 8.00
CA ASN A 92 1.50 10.30 7.95
C ASN A 92 2.41 10.02 9.16
N VAL A 93 2.13 10.67 10.28
CA VAL A 93 2.86 10.52 11.54
C VAL A 93 2.22 9.40 12.35
N ASP A 94 2.97 8.83 13.28
CA ASP A 94 2.49 7.78 14.17
C ASP A 94 1.19 8.22 14.88
N MET A 95 0.21 7.32 14.91
CA MET A 95 -1.08 7.57 15.57
C MET A 95 -1.04 7.33 17.08
N VAL A 96 0.06 6.77 17.59
CA VAL A 96 0.27 6.59 19.02
C VAL A 96 0.67 7.94 19.65
N PRO A 97 -0.04 8.42 20.69
CA PRO A 97 0.31 9.67 21.33
C PRO A 97 1.71 9.59 21.96
N PRO A 98 2.56 10.61 21.76
CA PRO A 98 3.91 10.61 22.30
C PRO A 98 3.87 10.68 23.83
N LYS A 99 4.52 9.71 24.48
CA LYS A 99 4.69 9.70 25.95
C LYS A 99 5.78 10.68 26.38
N ASP A 100 6.93 10.57 25.72
CA ASP A 100 8.13 11.36 26.00
C ASP A 100 8.66 12.01 24.71
N PRO A 101 9.18 13.26 24.78
CA PRO A 101 9.73 13.97 23.63
C PRO A 101 11.05 13.38 23.11
N TYR A 102 11.78 12.66 23.97
CA TYR A 102 13.01 11.96 23.62
C TYR A 102 12.87 10.47 23.88
N ILE A 103 13.39 9.66 22.97
CA ILE A 103 13.35 8.21 23.05
C ILE A 103 14.74 7.62 22.88
N LYS A 104 14.97 6.47 23.51
CA LYS A 104 16.20 5.70 23.35
C LYS A 104 15.99 4.68 22.23
N VAL A 105 16.80 4.79 21.18
CA VAL A 105 16.70 3.92 20.01
C VAL A 105 17.97 3.10 19.83
N ARG A 106 17.81 1.87 19.34
CA ARG A 106 18.89 1.01 18.85
C ARG A 106 18.82 0.95 17.34
N VAL A 107 19.97 1.11 16.70
CA VAL A 107 20.09 1.01 15.24
C VAL A 107 20.26 -0.46 14.82
N LEU A 108 19.49 -0.93 13.84
CA LEU A 108 19.49 -2.33 13.40
C LEU A 108 20.46 -2.58 12.23
N GLU A 109 20.57 -1.62 11.32
CA GLU A 109 21.45 -1.68 10.15
C GLU A 109 22.43 -0.50 10.13
N ASP A 110 23.55 -0.64 9.45
CA ASP A 110 24.52 0.45 9.35
C ASP A 110 23.95 1.57 8.47
N LEU A 111 23.48 2.63 9.11
CA LEU A 111 22.90 3.78 8.44
C LEU A 111 24.03 4.78 8.22
N GLY A 112 24.57 4.77 6.99
CA GLY A 112 25.65 5.65 6.56
C GLY A 112 25.29 7.15 6.66
N SER A 113 26.15 7.99 6.08
CA SER A 113 26.21 9.45 6.28
C SER A 113 25.08 10.29 5.66
N GLY A 114 23.83 9.83 5.72
CA GLY A 114 22.67 10.48 5.09
C GLY A 114 21.47 10.70 6.01
N ILE A 115 21.56 10.41 7.31
CA ILE A 115 20.45 10.69 8.23
C ILE A 115 20.43 12.17 8.55
N ILE A 116 19.35 12.83 8.15
CA ILE A 116 19.06 14.22 8.46
C ILE A 116 18.22 14.23 9.73
N LEU A 117 18.85 14.55 10.87
CA LEU A 117 18.09 14.99 12.04
C LEU A 117 17.74 16.47 11.86
N SER A 118 16.78 16.95 12.65
CA SER A 118 16.33 18.35 12.64
C SER A 118 17.48 19.35 12.61
N ASP A 119 18.58 19.03 13.30
CA ASP A 119 19.63 20.00 13.60
C ASP A 119 21.03 19.60 13.08
N LYS A 120 21.27 18.31 12.74
CA LYS A 120 22.59 17.76 12.35
C LYS A 120 22.47 16.51 11.48
N SER A 121 23.46 16.26 10.62
CA SER A 121 23.69 14.91 10.07
C SER A 121 24.52 14.08 11.04
N ALA A 122 24.12 12.82 11.25
CA ALA A 122 24.82 11.89 12.13
C ALA A 122 24.99 10.54 11.45
N ASN A 123 26.12 9.89 11.73
CA ASN A 123 26.41 8.54 11.27
C ASN A 123 26.04 7.57 12.38
N PHE A 124 25.25 6.55 12.07
CA PHE A 124 24.79 5.58 13.05
C PHE A 124 25.34 4.21 12.72
N ALA A 125 26.28 3.76 13.54
CA ALA A 125 26.85 2.42 13.40
C ALA A 125 25.81 1.35 13.75
N ARG A 126 25.90 0.19 13.12
CA ARG A 126 25.06 -0.97 13.44
C ARG A 126 25.09 -1.28 14.96
N HIS A 127 23.92 -1.50 15.54
CA HIS A 127 23.72 -1.80 16.98
C HIS A 127 24.14 -0.70 17.96
N SER A 128 24.41 0.53 17.50
CA SER A 128 24.63 1.66 18.39
C SER A 128 23.32 2.10 19.06
N MET A 129 23.43 2.66 20.27
CA MET A 129 22.29 3.19 21.01
C MET A 129 22.38 4.71 21.11
N HIS A 130 21.27 5.39 20.80
CA HIS A 130 21.20 6.84 20.77
C HIS A 130 19.96 7.35 21.48
N PHE A 131 20.03 8.60 21.95
CA PHE A 131 18.92 9.29 22.56
C PHE A 131 18.51 10.44 21.63
N LEU A 132 17.38 10.28 20.96
CA LEU A 132 16.93 11.16 19.86
C LEU A 132 15.56 11.75 20.17
N LYS A 133 15.27 12.89 19.53
CA LYS A 133 13.91 13.45 19.50
C LYS A 133 13.00 12.45 18.80
N ARG A 134 11.79 12.25 19.32
CA ARG A 134 10.81 11.30 18.77
C ARG A 134 10.51 11.58 17.30
N THR A 135 10.34 12.85 16.95
CA THR A 135 10.07 13.33 15.57
C THR A 135 11.10 12.87 14.55
N ASP A 136 12.38 12.81 14.95
CA ASP A 136 13.47 12.46 14.05
C ASP A 136 13.60 10.94 13.94
N ALA A 137 13.30 10.21 15.02
CA ALA A 137 13.42 8.76 15.10
C ALA A 137 12.23 8.01 14.48
N GLU A 138 11.00 8.57 14.54
CA GLU A 138 9.76 7.92 14.07
C GLU A 138 9.85 7.45 12.62
N GLN A 139 10.41 8.26 11.72
CA GLN A 139 10.54 7.90 10.31
C GLN A 139 11.45 6.69 10.09
N TYR A 140 12.46 6.49 10.94
CA TYR A 140 13.40 5.38 10.85
C TYR A 140 12.88 4.12 11.55
N ILE A 141 12.10 4.29 12.63
CA ILE A 141 11.40 3.20 13.29
C ILE A 141 10.34 2.61 12.37
N ALA A 142 9.54 3.44 11.70
CA ALA A 142 8.52 2.98 10.74
C ALA A 142 9.10 2.18 9.56
N ARG A 143 10.34 2.47 9.17
CA ARG A 143 11.08 1.72 8.14
C ARG A 143 11.72 0.42 8.65
N GLY A 144 11.70 0.17 9.96
CA GLY A 144 12.37 -0.97 10.57
C GLY A 144 13.89 -0.83 10.64
N LEU A 145 14.43 0.39 10.55
CA LEU A 145 15.88 0.65 10.63
C LEU A 145 16.35 0.90 12.06
N MET A 146 15.43 1.35 12.92
CA MET A 146 15.66 1.58 14.34
C MET A 146 14.59 0.90 15.19
N GLU A 147 14.96 0.50 16.40
CA GLU A 147 14.07 -0.10 17.39
C GLU A 147 14.01 0.79 18.64
N GLU A 148 12.81 1.10 19.13
CA GLU A 148 12.63 1.82 20.40
C GLU A 148 12.88 0.86 21.57
N LEU A 149 13.83 1.21 22.44
CA LEU A 149 14.08 0.48 23.67
C LEU A 149 13.14 1.02 24.75
N THR A 150 12.01 0.37 24.92
CA THR A 150 11.12 0.61 26.06
C THR A 150 11.73 -0.02 27.31
N SER A 151 11.95 0.78 28.35
CA SER A 151 12.26 0.30 29.70
C SER A 151 10.99 0.14 30.51
#